data_AF-A0AA88KZ79-F1
#
_entry.id   AF-A0AA88KZ79-F1
#
_cell.length_a   1.000
_cell.length_b   1.000
_cell.length_c   1.000
_cell.angle_alpha   90.00
_cell.angle_beta   90.00
_cell.angle_gamma   90.00
#
_symmetry.space_group_name_H-M   'P 1'
#
loop_
_entity.id
_entity.type
_entity.pdbx_description
1 polymer ?
#
loop_
_entity_poly.entity_id
_entity_poly.type
_entity_poly.pdbx_seq_one_letter_code
_entity_poly.pdbx_strand_id
1 'polypeptide(L)'
;MGGLKAVMWTDTFQVIIMYGSMIAVCIIGDADVGGPSEVVKRNNDTQRIEFFEFNPNPAIRHSFWSLVIGGYFQWVTIYGVNQSQVQRYLSVPSIKQAQRAIWINLVGLLGLLCICCYTGMVIFTKYYDCDPLSANLVERSEQLFPLFVMDTLGHLPGLPGLFVAGIFSGALSPSKTTVSSGLNSLAAIAMEDFVKPFCFPNLSDRAATNVSKTLAVLFGLICFGLVFVAAQFGNALEVSISLIILPKYNQNCLKSRKIVLWNFPNIIFTIKLLLIFQ
;
A
#
# COMPACT_ATOMS: atom_id res chain seq x y z
N MET A 1 22.45 7.44 -1.80
CA MET A 1 23.15 8.61 -2.38
C MET A 1 22.23 9.67 -3.00
N GLY A 2 20.97 9.39 -3.37
CA GLY A 2 20.11 10.39 -4.04
C GLY A 2 19.38 11.43 -3.15
N GLY A 3 19.35 11.25 -1.84
CA GLY A 3 18.59 12.13 -0.92
C GLY A 3 17.07 12.11 -1.16
N LEU A 4 16.31 12.88 -0.35
CA LEU A 4 14.85 12.95 -0.46
C LEU A 4 14.39 13.45 -1.85
N LYS A 5 15.15 14.35 -2.47
CA LYS A 5 14.83 14.92 -3.79
C LYS A 5 14.81 13.86 -4.90
N ALA A 6 15.82 12.97 -4.97
CA ALA A 6 15.84 11.93 -5.99
C ALA A 6 14.68 10.95 -5.81
N VAL A 7 14.36 10.59 -4.56
CA VAL A 7 13.22 9.71 -4.24
C VAL A 7 11.90 10.32 -4.70
N MET A 8 11.69 11.62 -4.47
CA MET A 8 10.47 12.30 -4.93
C MET A 8 10.35 12.31 -6.46
N TRP A 9 11.45 12.49 -7.18
CA TRP A 9 11.45 12.41 -8.65
C TRP A 9 11.10 11.01 -9.15
N THR A 10 11.71 9.96 -8.58
CA THR A 10 11.41 8.58 -8.97
C THR A 10 9.95 8.22 -8.67
N ASP A 11 9.42 8.65 -7.52
CA ASP A 11 8.01 8.45 -7.17
C ASP A 11 7.08 9.14 -8.18
N THR A 12 7.45 10.35 -8.63
CA THR A 12 6.65 11.12 -9.60
C THR A 12 6.56 10.39 -10.95
N PHE A 13 7.69 9.92 -11.48
CA PHE A 13 7.69 9.13 -12.72
C PHE A 13 6.90 7.83 -12.56
N GLN A 14 7.03 7.16 -11.41
CA GLN A 14 6.32 5.92 -11.13
C GLN A 14 4.80 6.11 -11.12
N VAL A 15 4.30 7.20 -10.54
CA VAL A 15 2.87 7.52 -10.53
C VAL A 15 2.35 7.73 -11.96
N ILE A 16 3.06 8.48 -12.80
CA ILE A 16 2.66 8.72 -14.20
C ILE A 16 2.53 7.40 -14.96
N ILE A 17 3.54 6.54 -14.85
CA ILE A 17 3.56 5.22 -15.50
C ILE A 17 2.40 4.37 -14.99
N MET A 18 2.15 4.37 -13.67
CA MET A 18 1.08 3.59 -13.04
C MET A 18 -0.32 4.03 -13.51
N TYR A 19 -0.61 5.33 -13.58
CA TYR A 19 -1.91 5.78 -14.13
C TYR A 19 -2.06 5.45 -15.61
N GLY A 20 -1.03 5.73 -16.43
CA GLY A 20 -1.10 5.51 -17.87
C GLY A 20 -1.35 4.05 -18.23
N SER A 21 -0.64 3.14 -17.57
CA SER A 21 -0.79 1.70 -17.72
C SER A 21 -2.14 1.19 -17.21
N MET A 22 -2.62 1.63 -16.05
CA MET A 22 -3.94 1.22 -15.56
C MET A 22 -5.06 1.68 -16.48
N ILE A 23 -4.98 2.91 -17.01
CA ILE A 23 -5.94 3.42 -18.00
C ILE A 23 -5.88 2.58 -19.28
N ALA A 24 -4.69 2.29 -19.79
CA ALA A 24 -4.52 1.46 -20.99
C ALA A 24 -5.10 0.04 -20.80
N VAL A 25 -4.83 -0.58 -19.66
CA VAL A 25 -5.37 -1.90 -19.29
C VAL A 25 -6.89 -1.87 -19.19
N CYS A 26 -7.48 -0.83 -18.62
CA CYS A 26 -8.94 -0.69 -18.60
C CYS A 26 -9.53 -0.54 -20.00
N ILE A 27 -8.96 0.30 -20.86
CA ILE A 27 -9.48 0.55 -22.22
C ILE A 27 -9.43 -0.71 -23.07
N ILE A 28 -8.28 -1.41 -23.08
CA ILE A 28 -8.11 -2.62 -23.88
C ILE A 28 -8.92 -3.77 -23.26
N GLY A 29 -8.90 -3.88 -21.92
CA GLY A 29 -9.71 -4.85 -21.20
C GLY A 29 -11.20 -4.70 -21.45
N ASP A 30 -11.72 -3.47 -21.51
CA ASP A 30 -13.11 -3.19 -21.87
C ASP A 30 -13.39 -3.62 -23.32
N ALA A 31 -12.50 -3.30 -24.26
CA ALA A 31 -12.66 -3.70 -25.65
C ALA A 31 -12.71 -5.24 -25.82
N ASP A 32 -11.87 -5.96 -25.08
CA ASP A 32 -11.77 -7.42 -25.10
C ASP A 32 -13.04 -8.12 -24.61
N VAL A 33 -13.77 -7.52 -23.67
CA VAL A 33 -14.96 -8.14 -23.04
C VAL A 33 -16.28 -7.68 -23.66
N GLY A 34 -16.24 -6.87 -24.72
CA GLY A 34 -17.44 -6.35 -25.40
C GLY A 34 -17.93 -4.99 -24.88
N GLY A 35 -17.09 -4.28 -24.12
CA GLY A 35 -17.29 -2.90 -23.70
C GLY A 35 -17.62 -2.73 -22.21
N PRO A 36 -17.58 -1.47 -21.72
CA PRO A 36 -17.81 -1.15 -20.31
C PRO A 36 -19.23 -1.50 -19.83
N SER A 37 -20.21 -1.52 -20.73
CA SER A 37 -21.59 -1.92 -20.40
C SER A 37 -21.68 -3.39 -19.99
N GLU A 38 -20.94 -4.27 -20.66
CA GLU A 38 -20.92 -5.70 -20.33
C GLU A 38 -20.21 -5.96 -18.99
N VAL A 39 -19.15 -5.18 -18.70
CA VAL A 39 -18.46 -5.21 -17.40
C VAL A 39 -19.43 -4.91 -16.26
N VAL A 40 -20.18 -3.80 -16.36
CA VAL A 40 -21.14 -3.40 -15.32
C VAL A 40 -22.25 -4.44 -15.20
N LYS A 41 -22.79 -4.92 -16.32
CA LYS A 41 -23.88 -5.90 -16.34
C LYS A 41 -23.48 -7.21 -15.65
N ARG A 42 -22.37 -7.84 -16.04
CA ARG A 42 -21.91 -9.11 -15.46
C ARG A 42 -21.58 -9.00 -13.97
N ASN A 43 -20.99 -7.89 -13.55
CA ASN A 43 -20.68 -7.67 -12.13
C ASN A 43 -21.95 -7.45 -11.28
N ASN A 44 -22.98 -6.83 -11.86
CA ASN A 44 -24.28 -6.63 -11.19
C ASN A 44 -25.10 -7.93 -11.14
N ASP A 45 -25.15 -8.69 -12.23
CA ASP A 45 -25.85 -9.97 -12.34
C ASP A 45 -25.31 -11.00 -11.34
N THR A 46 -24.02 -10.94 -11.04
CA THR A 46 -23.35 -11.83 -10.08
C THR A 46 -23.40 -11.33 -8.64
N GLN A 47 -24.08 -10.21 -8.37
CA GLN A 47 -24.23 -9.59 -7.04
C GLN A 47 -22.87 -9.38 -6.34
N ARG A 48 -21.81 -9.10 -7.11
CA ARG A 48 -20.46 -8.88 -6.58
C ARG A 48 -20.20 -7.45 -6.14
N ILE A 49 -21.01 -6.51 -6.59
CA ILE A 49 -20.89 -5.12 -6.19
C ILE A 49 -21.66 -4.94 -4.89
N GLU A 50 -20.93 -4.73 -3.80
CA GLU A 50 -21.51 -4.32 -2.53
C GLU A 50 -21.09 -2.90 -2.20
N PHE A 51 -22.08 -2.02 -2.18
CA PHE A 51 -21.87 -0.67 -1.73
C PHE A 51 -21.83 -0.64 -0.20
N PHE A 52 -22.86 -1.15 0.48
CA PHE A 52 -22.97 -0.98 1.93
C PHE A 52 -23.27 -2.27 2.68
N GLU A 53 -22.35 -2.67 3.55
CA GLU A 53 -22.56 -3.73 4.54
C GLU A 53 -22.53 -3.12 5.95
N PHE A 54 -23.70 -2.72 6.46
CA PHE A 54 -23.84 -2.01 7.75
C PHE A 54 -23.86 -2.93 8.97
N ASN A 55 -23.71 -4.24 8.79
CA ASN A 55 -23.72 -5.19 9.90
C ASN A 55 -22.56 -4.91 10.89
N PRO A 56 -22.86 -4.69 12.19
CA PRO A 56 -21.85 -4.36 13.21
C PRO A 56 -21.03 -5.58 13.67
N ASN A 57 -21.24 -6.77 13.10
CA ASN A 57 -20.49 -7.96 13.45
C ASN A 57 -18.99 -7.78 13.13
N PRO A 58 -18.09 -7.82 14.14
CA PRO A 58 -16.65 -7.64 13.95
C PRO A 58 -15.99 -8.79 13.18
N ALA A 59 -16.66 -9.94 13.01
CA ALA A 59 -16.17 -11.03 12.18
C ALA A 59 -16.29 -10.75 10.67
N ILE A 60 -17.09 -9.75 10.27
CA ILE A 60 -17.23 -9.35 8.86
C ILE A 60 -16.04 -8.45 8.49
N ARG A 61 -15.17 -8.98 7.64
CA ARG A 61 -13.89 -8.35 7.26
C ARG A 61 -14.02 -6.95 6.64
N HIS A 62 -15.13 -6.68 5.96
CA HIS A 62 -15.36 -5.42 5.24
C HIS A 62 -16.76 -4.84 5.55
N SER A 63 -17.12 -4.76 6.83
CA SER A 63 -18.29 -3.99 7.25
C SER A 63 -17.99 -2.48 7.21
N PHE A 64 -19.04 -1.67 7.06
CA PHE A 64 -18.98 -0.22 7.20
C PHE A 64 -18.20 0.20 8.45
N TRP A 65 -18.50 -0.43 9.59
CA TRP A 65 -17.87 -0.14 10.88
C TRP A 65 -16.38 -0.46 10.91
N SER A 66 -15.99 -1.64 10.41
CA SER A 66 -14.58 -2.05 10.35
C SER A 66 -13.76 -1.13 9.46
N LEU A 67 -14.33 -0.69 8.34
CA LEU A 67 -13.67 0.20 7.37
C LEU A 67 -13.61 1.65 7.87
N VAL A 68 -14.65 2.12 8.56
CA VAL A 68 -14.68 3.49 9.13
C VAL A 68 -13.73 3.61 10.30
N ILE A 69 -13.89 2.75 11.30
CA ILE A 69 -13.10 2.82 12.53
C ILE A 69 -11.67 2.39 12.23
N GLY A 70 -11.47 1.23 11.62
CA GLY A 70 -10.14 0.73 11.28
C GLY A 70 -9.43 1.61 10.25
N GLY A 71 -10.15 2.09 9.23
CA GLY A 71 -9.62 3.02 8.25
C GLY A 71 -9.19 4.34 8.89
N TYR A 72 -10.00 4.93 9.77
CA TYR A 72 -9.64 6.17 10.48
C TYR A 72 -8.28 6.05 11.18
N PHE A 73 -8.10 5.05 12.04
CA PHE A 73 -6.82 4.86 12.75
C PHE A 73 -5.67 4.60 11.77
N GLN A 74 -5.91 3.77 10.75
CA GLN A 74 -4.91 3.49 9.72
C GLN A 74 -4.44 4.76 9.00
N TRP A 75 -5.37 5.63 8.59
CA TRP A 75 -5.05 6.87 7.88
C TRP A 75 -4.39 7.91 8.80
N VAL A 76 -4.80 8.00 10.07
CA VAL A 76 -4.12 8.84 11.07
C VAL A 76 -2.68 8.38 11.24
N THR A 77 -2.44 7.06 11.34
CA THR A 77 -1.09 6.53 11.47
C THR A 77 -0.23 6.85 10.24
N ILE A 78 -0.79 6.68 9.04
CA ILE A 78 -0.08 6.92 7.78
C ILE A 78 0.26 8.41 7.60
N TYR A 79 -0.67 9.34 7.85
CA TYR A 79 -0.44 10.74 7.53
C TYR A 79 0.05 11.57 8.73
N GLY A 80 -0.25 11.17 9.97
CA GLY A 80 0.05 11.94 11.18
C GLY A 80 1.37 11.57 11.84
N VAL A 81 1.73 10.29 11.88
CA VAL A 81 2.93 9.81 12.62
C VAL A 81 3.95 9.09 11.74
N ASN A 82 3.62 8.77 10.49
CA ASN A 82 4.58 8.12 9.60
C ASN A 82 5.71 9.09 9.25
N GLN A 83 6.92 8.70 9.64
CA GLN A 83 8.13 9.51 9.44
C GLN A 83 8.36 9.88 7.97
N SER A 84 8.04 9.00 7.01
CA SER A 84 8.20 9.32 5.58
C SER A 84 7.25 10.43 5.12
N GLN A 85 6.06 10.53 5.72
CA GLN A 85 5.11 11.59 5.38
C GLN A 85 5.47 12.90 6.08
N VAL A 86 5.80 12.83 7.38
CA VAL A 86 6.26 13.99 8.15
C VAL A 86 7.48 14.65 7.48
N GLN A 87 8.46 13.87 7.03
CA GLN A 87 9.63 14.40 6.31
C GLN A 87 9.27 15.09 4.99
N ARG A 88 8.25 14.61 4.26
CA ARG A 88 7.79 15.27 3.04
C ARG A 88 7.15 16.63 3.36
N TYR A 89 6.40 16.74 4.45
CA TYR A 89 5.82 18.01 4.89
C TYR A 89 6.87 19.02 5.35
N LEU A 90 7.93 18.57 6.03
CA LEU A 90 9.03 19.44 6.46
C LEU A 90 9.93 19.89 5.31
N SER A 91 9.86 19.21 4.16
CA SER A 91 10.65 19.55 2.97
C SER A 91 10.08 20.70 2.13
N VAL A 92 8.83 21.10 2.40
CA VAL A 92 8.19 22.22 1.69
C VAL A 92 8.31 23.54 2.47
N PRO A 93 8.42 24.70 1.81
CA PRO A 93 8.75 25.96 2.47
C PRO A 93 7.66 26.55 3.37
N SER A 94 6.41 26.06 3.25
CA SER A 94 5.25 26.66 3.91
C SER A 94 4.20 25.62 4.25
N ILE A 95 3.56 25.78 5.40
CA ILE A 95 2.43 24.95 5.85
C ILE A 95 1.32 24.92 4.79
N LYS A 96 0.96 26.06 4.20
CA LYS A 96 -0.07 26.10 3.14
C LYS A 96 0.29 25.24 1.92
N GLN A 97 1.57 25.12 1.60
CA GLN A 97 2.03 24.25 0.51
C GLN A 97 1.98 22.78 0.91
N ALA A 98 2.32 22.44 2.17
CA ALA A 98 2.17 21.08 2.71
C ALA A 98 0.70 20.64 2.68
N GLN A 99 -0.21 21.48 3.16
CA GLN A 99 -1.65 21.21 3.17
C GLN A 99 -2.18 21.00 1.74
N ARG A 100 -1.77 21.82 0.78
CA ARG A 100 -2.12 21.64 -0.65
C ARG A 100 -1.59 20.32 -1.20
N ALA A 101 -0.35 19.94 -0.87
CA ALA A 101 0.23 18.67 -1.30
C ALA A 101 -0.55 17.47 -0.75
N ILE A 102 -1.00 17.53 0.50
CA ILE A 102 -1.85 16.50 1.13
C ILE A 102 -3.19 16.39 0.38
N TRP A 103 -3.84 17.51 0.05
CA TRP A 103 -5.09 17.49 -0.71
C TRP A 103 -4.93 16.94 -2.13
N ILE A 104 -3.85 17.30 -2.82
CA ILE A 104 -3.54 16.75 -4.15
C ILE A 104 -3.32 15.24 -4.06
N ASN A 105 -2.56 14.78 -3.07
CA ASN A 105 -2.32 13.37 -2.83
C ASN A 105 -3.62 12.61 -2.53
N LEU A 106 -4.55 13.22 -1.79
CA LEU A 106 -5.87 12.65 -1.54
C LEU A 106 -6.64 12.43 -2.84
N VAL A 107 -6.77 13.46 -3.68
CA VAL A 107 -7.49 13.36 -4.96
C VAL A 107 -6.86 12.29 -5.85
N GLY A 108 -5.52 12.25 -5.90
CA GLY A 108 -4.79 11.18 -6.58
C GLY A 108 -5.18 9.80 -6.04
N LEU A 109 -5.01 9.57 -4.73
CA LEU A 109 -5.33 8.30 -4.10
C LEU A 109 -6.78 7.84 -4.38
N LEU A 110 -7.75 8.75 -4.32
CA LEU A 110 -9.15 8.44 -4.63
C LEU A 110 -9.30 8.04 -6.11
N GLY A 111 -8.69 8.78 -7.03
CA GLY A 111 -8.71 8.44 -8.45
C GLY A 111 -8.08 7.09 -8.74
N LEU A 112 -6.94 6.79 -8.11
CA LEU A 112 -6.28 5.49 -8.24
C LEU A 112 -7.16 4.36 -7.72
N LEU A 113 -7.78 4.53 -6.55
CA LEU A 113 -8.68 3.53 -5.98
C LEU A 113 -9.88 3.26 -6.89
N CYS A 114 -10.49 4.29 -7.46
CA CYS A 114 -11.58 4.14 -8.44
C CYS A 114 -11.14 3.30 -9.63
N ILE A 115 -9.98 3.61 -10.22
CA ILE A 115 -9.46 2.86 -11.37
C ILE A 115 -9.13 1.43 -10.97
N CYS A 116 -8.51 1.18 -9.81
CA CYS A 116 -8.22 -0.17 -9.31
C CYS A 116 -9.49 -1.00 -9.15
N CYS A 117 -10.54 -0.44 -8.54
CA CYS A 117 -11.82 -1.13 -8.37
C CYS A 117 -12.46 -1.43 -9.73
N TYR A 118 -12.40 -0.48 -10.67
CA TYR A 118 -12.87 -0.70 -12.03
C TYR A 118 -12.09 -1.81 -12.74
N THR A 119 -10.75 -1.78 -12.71
CA THR A 119 -9.93 -2.85 -13.29
C THR A 119 -10.25 -4.21 -12.67
N GLY A 120 -10.56 -4.27 -11.37
CA GLY A 120 -11.04 -5.49 -10.72
C GLY A 120 -12.34 -6.04 -11.32
N MET A 121 -13.29 -5.16 -11.67
CA MET A 121 -14.53 -5.55 -12.38
C MET A 121 -14.24 -6.06 -13.80
N VAL A 122 -13.29 -5.44 -14.52
CA VAL A 122 -12.88 -5.86 -15.85
C VAL A 122 -12.20 -7.23 -15.82
N ILE A 123 -11.26 -7.44 -14.90
CA ILE A 123 -10.58 -8.74 -14.69
C ILE A 123 -11.60 -9.84 -14.42
N PHE A 124 -12.56 -9.57 -13.52
CA PHE A 124 -13.62 -10.53 -13.23
C PHE A 124 -14.43 -10.88 -14.47
N THR A 125 -14.76 -9.87 -15.27
CA THR A 125 -15.55 -10.05 -16.50
C THR A 125 -14.80 -10.87 -17.56
N LYS A 126 -13.49 -10.61 -17.73
CA LYS A 126 -12.60 -11.33 -18.65
C LYS A 126 -12.48 -12.80 -18.27
N TYR A 127 -12.30 -13.10 -16.98
CA TYR A 127 -12.12 -14.46 -16.46
C TYR A 127 -13.40 -15.07 -15.89
N TYR A 128 -14.57 -14.56 -16.31
CA TYR A 128 -15.87 -15.04 -15.82
C TYR A 128 -16.10 -16.51 -16.17
N ASP A 129 -15.82 -16.86 -17.44
CA ASP A 129 -16.04 -18.21 -17.97
C ASP A 129 -14.86 -19.16 -17.72
N CYS A 130 -13.64 -18.61 -17.58
CA CYS A 130 -12.42 -19.36 -17.34
C CYS A 130 -11.60 -18.69 -16.23
N ASP A 131 -11.75 -19.20 -15.00
CA ASP A 131 -11.03 -18.68 -13.84
C ASP A 131 -9.58 -19.20 -13.81
N PRO A 132 -8.56 -18.32 -13.94
CA PRO A 132 -7.16 -18.71 -13.97
C PRO A 132 -6.66 -19.32 -12.66
N LEU A 133 -7.30 -19.08 -11.51
CA LEU A 133 -6.96 -19.79 -10.27
C LEU A 133 -7.40 -21.25 -10.35
N SER A 134 -8.65 -21.48 -10.76
CA SER A 134 -9.21 -22.82 -10.92
C SER A 134 -8.48 -23.62 -12.00
N ALA A 135 -7.91 -22.93 -13.00
CA ALA A 135 -7.07 -23.52 -14.04
C ALA A 135 -5.59 -23.72 -13.65
N ASN A 136 -5.19 -23.44 -12.40
CA ASN A 136 -3.80 -23.49 -11.91
C ASN A 136 -2.81 -22.64 -12.73
N LEU A 137 -3.28 -21.58 -13.40
CA LEU A 137 -2.41 -20.60 -14.05
C LEU A 137 -1.82 -19.63 -13.02
N VAL A 138 -2.43 -19.53 -11.84
CA VAL A 138 -2.07 -18.60 -10.77
C VAL A 138 -2.29 -19.25 -9.40
N GLU A 139 -1.29 -19.14 -8.51
CA GLU A 139 -1.39 -19.70 -7.15
C GLU A 139 -2.13 -18.80 -6.15
N ARG A 140 -2.07 -17.48 -6.36
CA ARG A 140 -2.63 -16.48 -5.43
C ARG A 140 -3.41 -15.40 -6.16
N SER A 141 -4.52 -14.95 -5.57
CA SER A 141 -5.37 -13.90 -6.16
C SER A 141 -4.63 -12.57 -6.41
N GLU A 142 -3.54 -12.30 -5.71
CA GLU A 142 -2.72 -11.09 -5.89
C GLU A 142 -1.98 -11.07 -7.25
N GLN A 143 -1.73 -12.25 -7.83
CA GLN A 143 -1.06 -12.42 -9.12
C GLN A 143 -2.03 -12.26 -10.31
N LEU A 144 -3.35 -12.22 -10.08
CA LEU A 144 -4.36 -12.02 -11.12
C LEU A 144 -4.15 -10.72 -11.90
N PHE A 145 -3.82 -9.66 -11.19
CA PHE A 145 -3.69 -8.34 -11.78
C PHE A 145 -2.43 -8.24 -12.67
N PRO A 146 -1.22 -8.67 -12.22
CA PRO A 146 -0.08 -8.83 -13.11
C PRO A 146 -0.34 -9.77 -14.30
N LEU A 147 -1.03 -10.91 -14.08
CA LEU A 147 -1.40 -11.82 -15.16
C LEU A 147 -2.26 -11.10 -16.21
N PHE A 148 -3.30 -10.41 -15.77
CA PHE A 148 -4.18 -9.67 -16.66
C PHE A 148 -3.43 -8.63 -17.47
N VAL A 149 -2.49 -7.90 -16.86
CA VAL A 149 -1.70 -6.92 -17.61
C VAL A 149 -0.80 -7.59 -18.64
N MET A 150 -0.20 -8.73 -18.31
CA MET A 150 0.59 -9.50 -19.27
C MET A 150 -0.27 -10.03 -20.42
N ASP A 151 -1.50 -10.45 -20.15
CA ASP A 151 -2.47 -10.95 -21.14
C ASP A 151 -2.94 -9.82 -22.08
N THR A 152 -3.35 -8.68 -21.51
CA THR A 152 -3.88 -7.54 -22.25
C THR A 152 -2.81 -6.74 -23.00
N LEU A 153 -1.68 -6.45 -22.35
CA LEU A 153 -0.62 -5.59 -22.90
C LEU A 153 0.57 -6.38 -23.45
N GLY A 154 0.54 -7.71 -23.44
CA GLY A 154 1.67 -8.57 -23.85
C GLY A 154 2.16 -8.35 -25.28
N HIS A 155 1.28 -7.84 -26.15
CA HIS A 155 1.60 -7.49 -27.54
C HIS A 155 2.46 -6.21 -27.65
N LEU A 156 2.54 -5.38 -26.59
CA LEU A 156 3.39 -4.20 -26.52
C LEU A 156 4.67 -4.53 -25.75
N PRO A 157 5.80 -4.82 -26.44
CA PRO A 157 7.02 -5.24 -25.76
C PRO A 157 7.52 -4.14 -24.81
N GLY A 158 7.86 -4.53 -23.57
CA GLY A 158 8.41 -3.66 -22.53
C GLY A 158 7.39 -2.94 -21.66
N LEU A 159 6.18 -2.64 -22.15
CA LEU A 159 5.16 -1.90 -21.39
C LEU A 159 4.60 -2.70 -20.18
N PRO A 160 4.22 -3.98 -20.31
CA PRO A 160 3.81 -4.80 -19.17
C PRO A 160 4.91 -4.94 -18.12
N GLY A 161 6.15 -5.16 -18.55
CA GLY A 161 7.30 -5.29 -17.66
C GLY A 161 7.57 -4.01 -16.87
N LEU A 162 7.50 -2.85 -17.53
CA LEU A 162 7.64 -1.54 -16.90
C LEU A 162 6.52 -1.30 -15.88
N PHE A 163 5.30 -1.70 -16.20
CA PHE A 163 4.16 -1.59 -15.29
C PHE A 163 4.31 -2.47 -14.04
N VAL A 164 4.59 -3.75 -14.24
CA VAL A 164 4.75 -4.73 -13.16
C VAL A 164 5.91 -4.29 -12.26
N ALA A 165 7.03 -3.86 -12.83
CA ALA A 165 8.14 -3.28 -12.09
C ALA A 165 7.73 -2.03 -11.29
N GLY A 166 6.93 -1.13 -11.89
CA GLY A 166 6.40 0.06 -11.24
C GLY A 166 5.49 -0.23 -10.05
N ILE A 167 4.57 -1.18 -10.19
CA ILE A 167 3.68 -1.60 -9.09
C ILE A 167 4.47 -2.28 -7.98
N PHE A 168 5.39 -3.20 -8.30
CA PHE A 168 6.21 -3.83 -7.28
C PHE A 168 7.12 -2.80 -6.60
N SER A 169 7.69 -1.84 -7.34
CA SER A 169 8.42 -0.72 -6.74
C SER A 169 7.53 0.06 -5.76
N GLY A 170 6.30 0.36 -6.16
CA GLY A 170 5.30 1.05 -5.34
C GLY A 170 4.85 0.26 -4.11
N ALA A 171 4.57 -1.03 -4.24
CA ALA A 171 4.16 -1.90 -3.13
C ALA A 171 5.32 -2.18 -2.16
N LEU A 172 6.55 -2.27 -2.67
CA LEU A 172 7.75 -2.43 -1.85
C LEU A 172 8.16 -1.12 -1.17
N SER A 173 7.77 0.04 -1.70
CA SER A 173 8.13 1.34 -1.14
C SER A 173 7.60 1.53 0.30
N PRO A 174 6.31 1.29 0.64
CA PRO A 174 5.81 1.29 2.01
C PRO A 174 6.58 0.36 2.95
N SER A 175 6.92 -0.84 2.50
CA SER A 175 7.66 -1.82 3.30
C SER A 175 9.10 -1.35 3.58
N LYS A 176 9.80 -0.90 2.54
CA LYS A 176 11.18 -0.38 2.63
C LYS A 176 11.24 0.91 3.45
N THR A 177 10.29 1.82 3.26
CA THR A 177 10.21 3.09 3.98
C THR A 177 9.87 2.87 5.45
N THR A 178 8.96 1.95 5.78
CA THR A 178 8.63 1.58 7.18
C THR A 178 9.81 0.97 7.90
N VAL A 179 10.53 0.04 7.25
CA VAL A 179 11.73 -0.56 7.84
C VAL A 179 12.82 0.49 8.03
N SER A 180 13.07 1.33 7.02
CA SER A 180 14.08 2.39 7.13
C SER A 180 13.72 3.44 8.17
N SER A 181 12.45 3.84 8.29
CA SER A 181 12.02 4.81 9.29
C SER A 181 12.07 4.22 10.70
N GLY A 182 11.63 2.99 10.90
CA GLY A 182 11.75 2.29 12.18
C GLY A 182 13.20 2.16 12.65
N LEU A 183 14.11 1.77 11.76
CA LEU A 183 15.54 1.69 12.06
C LEU A 183 16.16 3.06 12.36
N ASN A 184 15.78 4.10 11.60
CA ASN A 184 16.28 5.46 11.81
C ASN A 184 15.78 6.05 13.15
N SER A 185 14.51 5.82 13.49
CA SER A 185 13.96 6.24 14.79
C SER A 185 14.61 5.49 15.94
N LEU A 186 14.81 4.18 15.83
CA LEU A 186 15.51 3.38 16.84
C LEU A 186 16.96 3.85 17.04
N ALA A 187 17.67 4.16 15.95
CA ALA A 187 19.02 4.70 15.99
C ALA A 187 19.07 6.10 16.61
N ALA A 188 18.08 6.95 16.37
CA ALA A 188 17.99 8.28 16.97
C ALA A 188 17.73 8.21 18.47
N ILE A 189 16.77 7.39 18.90
CA ILE A 189 16.46 7.14 20.32
C ILE A 189 17.69 6.56 21.03
N ALA A 190 18.34 5.54 20.45
CA ALA A 190 19.55 4.96 21.01
C ALA A 190 20.67 6.01 21.16
N MET A 191 20.80 6.93 20.20
CA MET A 191 21.80 7.99 20.24
C MET A 191 21.51 9.03 21.34
N GLU A 192 20.28 9.54 21.44
CA GLU A 192 19.91 10.59 22.41
C GLU A 192 19.77 10.06 23.84
N ASP A 193 19.22 8.84 24.02
CA ASP A 193 18.88 8.32 25.35
C ASP A 193 20.02 7.50 25.96
N PHE A 194 20.88 6.87 25.14
CA PHE A 194 21.94 6.00 25.64
C PHE A 194 23.34 6.53 25.32
N VAL A 195 23.62 6.90 24.07
CA VAL A 195 24.99 7.25 23.67
C VAL A 195 25.41 8.62 24.20
N LYS A 196 24.60 9.66 24.02
CA LYS A 196 24.93 11.01 24.53
C LYS A 196 25.02 11.04 26.07
N PRO A 197 24.07 10.48 26.84
CA PRO A 197 24.09 10.63 28.29
C PRO A 197 25.16 9.76 28.97
N PHE A 198 25.40 8.54 28.46
CA PHE A 198 26.26 7.57 29.14
C PHE A 198 27.65 7.39 28.53
N CYS A 199 27.81 7.54 27.22
CA CYS A 199 29.09 7.26 26.56
C CYS A 199 29.86 8.54 26.22
N PHE A 200 29.18 9.56 25.70
CA PHE A 200 29.84 10.75 25.18
C PHE A 200 28.97 12.03 25.27
N PRO A 201 29.07 12.79 26.38
CA PRO A 201 28.22 13.95 26.64
C PRO A 201 28.43 15.13 25.67
N ASN A 202 29.65 15.27 25.13
CA ASN A 202 30.05 16.37 24.25
C ASN A 202 30.39 15.88 22.84
N LEU A 203 29.42 15.26 22.16
CA LEU A 203 29.63 14.81 20.78
C LEU A 203 29.40 15.95 19.78
N SER A 204 30.36 16.16 18.88
CA SER A 204 30.17 17.02 17.70
C SER A 204 29.06 16.47 16.80
N ASP A 205 28.26 17.35 16.19
CA ASP A 205 27.17 16.97 15.26
C ASP A 205 27.61 16.02 14.14
N ARG A 206 28.84 16.17 13.64
CA ARG A 206 29.41 15.28 12.61
C ARG A 206 29.67 13.87 13.16
N ALA A 207 30.20 13.79 14.38
CA ALA A 207 30.45 12.52 15.04
C ALA A 207 29.11 11.85 15.44
N ALA A 208 28.14 12.60 15.95
CA ALA A 208 26.79 12.12 16.25
C ALA A 208 26.09 11.55 15.02
N THR A 209 26.22 12.22 13.88
CA THR A 209 25.67 11.74 12.61
C THR A 209 26.30 10.40 12.19
N ASN A 210 27.63 10.25 12.34
CA ASN A 210 28.31 9.02 11.98
C ASN A 210 27.97 7.86 12.94
N VAL A 211 27.85 8.14 14.24
CA VAL A 211 27.42 7.14 15.23
C VAL A 211 25.98 6.71 14.98
N SER A 212 25.06 7.64 14.71
CA SER A 212 23.67 7.33 14.37
C SER A 212 23.56 6.47 13.11
N LYS A 213 24.34 6.76 12.06
CA LYS A 213 24.42 5.91 10.86
C LYS A 213 24.93 4.50 11.18
N THR A 214 25.93 4.40 12.05
CA THR A 214 26.52 3.11 12.45
C THR A 214 25.51 2.27 13.24
N LEU A 215 24.78 2.91 14.18
CA LEU A 215 23.70 2.27 14.92
C LEU A 215 22.58 1.79 14.00
N ALA A 216 22.17 2.60 13.02
CA ALA A 216 21.15 2.21 12.05
C ALA A 216 21.57 0.96 11.24
N VAL A 217 22.84 0.87 10.84
CA VAL A 217 23.38 -0.32 10.16
C VAL A 217 23.41 -1.53 11.08
N LEU A 218 23.86 -1.37 12.34
CA LEU A 218 23.89 -2.44 13.33
C LEU A 218 22.48 -2.99 13.61
N PHE A 219 21.51 -2.13 13.88
CA PHE A 219 20.13 -2.56 14.06
C PHE A 219 19.55 -3.20 12.80
N GLY A 220 19.90 -2.69 11.61
CA GLY A 220 19.52 -3.31 10.35
C GLY A 220 20.06 -4.75 10.20
N LEU A 221 21.33 -4.97 10.55
CA LEU A 221 21.96 -6.30 10.52
C LEU A 221 21.33 -7.25 11.55
N ILE A 222 21.04 -6.76 12.77
CA ILE A 222 20.36 -7.55 13.81
C ILE A 222 18.95 -7.93 13.34
N CYS A 223 18.16 -6.97 12.84
CA CYS A 223 16.84 -7.24 12.29
C CYS A 223 16.90 -8.25 11.14
N PHE A 224 17.87 -8.13 10.23
CA PHE A 224 18.05 -9.07 9.14
C PHE A 224 18.41 -10.48 9.64
N GLY A 225 19.28 -10.61 10.64
CA GLY A 225 19.57 -11.88 11.30
C GLY A 225 18.35 -12.50 11.96
N LEU A 226 17.53 -11.68 12.62
CA LEU A 226 16.27 -12.11 13.23
C LEU A 226 15.25 -12.62 12.21
N VAL A 227 15.29 -12.18 10.95
CA VAL A 227 14.42 -12.75 9.89
C VAL A 227 14.70 -14.24 9.68
N PHE A 228 15.97 -14.67 9.70
CA PHE A 228 16.31 -16.09 9.55
C PHE A 228 15.89 -16.91 10.76
N VAL A 229 16.03 -16.33 11.95
CA VAL A 229 15.56 -16.95 13.19
C VAL A 229 14.03 -17.09 13.15
N ALA A 230 13.32 -16.03 12.76
CA ALA A 230 11.88 -16.02 12.55
C ALA A 230 11.43 -17.06 11.51
N ALA A 231 12.18 -17.24 10.42
CA ALA A 231 11.88 -18.25 9.41
C ALA A 231 11.92 -19.69 9.95
N GLN A 232 12.72 -19.96 10.99
CA GLN A 232 12.76 -21.27 11.66
C GLN A 232 11.55 -21.52 12.56
N PHE A 233 10.85 -20.47 13.01
CA PHE A 233 9.65 -20.60 13.85
C PHE A 233 8.39 -21.03 13.06
N GLY A 234 8.51 -21.24 11.74
CA GLY A 234 7.44 -21.80 10.90
C GLY A 234 6.07 -21.12 11.11
N ASN A 235 5.03 -21.92 11.32
CA ASN A 235 3.66 -21.43 11.53
C ASN A 235 3.44 -20.73 12.87
N ALA A 236 4.38 -20.78 13.84
CA ALA A 236 4.16 -20.22 15.17
C ALA A 236 4.03 -18.68 15.14
N LEU A 237 4.92 -18.00 14.40
CA LEU A 237 4.84 -16.55 14.21
C LEU A 237 3.60 -16.13 13.40
N GLU A 238 3.25 -16.92 12.38
CA GLU A 238 2.05 -16.66 11.57
C GLU A 238 0.79 -16.80 12.43
N VAL A 239 0.74 -17.79 13.35
CA VAL A 239 -0.35 -17.97 14.33
C VAL A 239 -0.38 -16.83 15.35
N SER A 240 0.77 -16.34 15.84
CA SER A 240 0.82 -15.20 16.77
C SER A 240 0.35 -13.88 16.12
N ILE A 241 0.74 -13.62 14.88
CA ILE A 241 0.27 -12.44 14.13
C ILE A 241 -1.21 -12.58 13.77
N SER A 242 -1.68 -13.80 13.45
CA SER A 242 -3.11 -14.11 13.24
C SER A 242 -3.94 -14.03 14.52
N LEU A 243 -3.32 -14.09 15.71
CA LEU A 243 -4.00 -13.88 17.00
C LEU A 243 -4.14 -12.39 17.33
N ILE A 244 -3.20 -11.55 16.90
CA ILE A 244 -3.31 -10.08 16.97
C ILE A 244 -4.29 -9.55 15.89
N ILE A 245 -4.44 -10.28 14.78
CA ILE A 245 -5.37 -9.99 13.67
C ILE A 245 -6.30 -11.19 13.47
N LEU A 246 -7.37 -11.32 14.26
CA LEU A 246 -8.38 -12.38 14.09
C LEU A 246 -8.94 -12.46 12.65
N PRO A 247 -9.39 -13.63 12.16
CA PRO A 247 -8.68 -14.90 12.02
C PRO A 247 -8.63 -15.37 10.55
N LYS A 248 -7.73 -16.32 10.24
CA LYS A 248 -7.72 -17.14 9.01
C LYS A 248 -9.14 -17.65 8.70
N TYR A 249 -9.73 -17.19 7.59
CA TYR A 249 -10.90 -17.84 7.00
C TYR A 249 -10.49 -18.58 5.72
N ASN A 250 -10.85 -19.85 5.70
CA ASN A 250 -10.78 -20.86 4.65
C ASN A 250 -10.48 -20.32 3.23
N GLN A 251 -9.35 -20.75 2.65
CA GLN A 251 -8.88 -20.36 1.32
C GLN A 251 -9.79 -20.82 0.17
N ASN A 252 -10.86 -21.58 0.46
CA ASN A 252 -11.79 -22.14 -0.53
C ASN A 252 -12.98 -21.22 -0.89
N CYS A 253 -13.07 -19.99 -0.37
CA CYS A 253 -14.25 -19.12 -0.56
C CYS A 253 -13.98 -17.89 -1.46
N LEU A 254 -13.23 -18.06 -2.55
CA LEU A 254 -12.94 -16.96 -3.49
C LEU A 254 -14.13 -16.58 -4.38
N LYS A 255 -15.13 -17.47 -4.52
CA LYS A 255 -16.34 -17.20 -5.33
C LYS A 255 -17.20 -16.05 -4.77
N SER A 256 -16.99 -15.65 -3.51
CA SER A 256 -17.82 -14.68 -2.79
C SER A 256 -17.11 -13.35 -2.44
N ARG A 257 -15.93 -13.06 -3.00
CA ARG A 257 -15.27 -11.76 -2.76
C ARG A 257 -16.02 -10.66 -3.50
N LYS A 258 -16.69 -9.81 -2.73
CA LYS A 258 -17.40 -8.64 -3.22
C LYS A 258 -16.46 -7.45 -3.33
N ILE A 259 -16.68 -6.63 -4.36
CA ILE A 259 -15.90 -5.42 -4.63
C ILE A 259 -16.47 -4.32 -3.74
N VAL A 260 -15.68 -3.90 -2.75
CA VAL A 260 -16.09 -2.90 -1.76
C VAL A 260 -15.60 -1.52 -2.17
N LEU A 261 -16.54 -0.63 -2.48
CA LEU A 261 -16.27 0.68 -3.08
C LEU A 261 -16.19 1.84 -2.07
N TRP A 262 -16.15 1.58 -0.75
CA TRP A 262 -16.48 2.60 0.28
C TRP A 262 -15.34 3.22 1.09
N ASN A 263 -14.08 3.09 0.67
CA ASN A 263 -12.96 3.69 1.43
C ASN A 263 -12.91 5.24 1.40
N PHE A 264 -13.80 5.92 0.66
CA PHE A 264 -13.72 7.34 0.33
C PHE A 264 -14.03 8.33 1.47
N PRO A 265 -15.09 8.16 2.30
CA PRO A 265 -15.46 9.17 3.31
C PRO A 265 -14.44 9.25 4.46
N ASN A 266 -13.84 8.12 4.83
CA ASN A 266 -12.93 8.01 5.97
C ASN A 266 -11.61 8.74 5.75
N ILE A 267 -11.11 8.73 4.51
CA ILE A 267 -9.86 9.40 4.17
C ILE A 267 -10.03 10.92 4.22
N ILE A 268 -11.16 11.43 3.70
CA ILE A 268 -11.48 12.86 3.70
C ILE A 268 -11.66 13.40 5.12
N PHE A 269 -12.38 12.66 5.98
CA PHE A 269 -12.60 13.06 7.38
C PHE A 269 -11.28 13.08 8.17
N THR A 270 -10.44 12.06 8.01
CA THR A 270 -9.14 11.96 8.68
C THR A 270 -8.19 13.09 8.28
N ILE A 271 -8.13 13.41 6.99
CA ILE A 271 -7.27 14.49 6.49
C ILE A 271 -7.76 15.86 6.98
N LYS A 272 -9.08 16.11 7.01
CA LYS A 272 -9.61 17.35 7.62
C LYS A 272 -9.22 17.48 9.08
N LEU A 273 -9.28 16.40 9.87
CA LEU A 273 -8.87 16.42 11.27
C LEU A 273 -7.37 16.74 11.42
N LEU A 274 -6.51 16.04 10.66
CA LEU A 274 -5.06 16.25 10.71
C LEU A 274 -4.65 17.68 10.30
N LEU A 275 -5.34 18.27 9.32
CA LEU A 275 -5.10 19.64 8.87
C LEU A 275 -5.61 20.71 9.86
N ILE A 276 -6.51 20.34 10.79
CA ILE A 276 -6.93 21.22 11.89
C ILE A 276 -5.88 21.25 13.01
N PHE A 277 -5.09 20.17 13.15
CA PHE A 277 -4.03 20.04 14.16
C PHE A 277 -2.64 20.50 13.69
N GLN A 278 -2.48 20.92 12.42
CA GLN A 278 -1.24 21.46 11.82
C GLN A 278 -1.37 22.93 11.46
#